data_AF-A0A2K9P1C1-F1
#
_entry.id   AF-A0A2K9P1C1-F1
#
_cell.length_a   1.000
_cell.length_b   1.000
_cell.length_c   1.000
_cell.angle_alpha   90.00
_cell.angle_beta   90.00
_cell.angle_gamma   90.00
#
_symmetry.space_group_name_H-M   'P 1'
#
loop_
_entity.id
_entity.type
_entity.pdbx_description
1 polymer ?
#
loop_
_entity_poly.entity_id
_entity_poly.type
_entity_poly.pdbx_seq_one_letter_code
_entity_poly.pdbx_strand_id
1 'polypeptide(L)'
;MMNKDEFLNDLRHALKGLPYEEVNKTLDYYSELIDDAVEDGADEKTFIAGLEDADTIAGRITDETSIRKLVAREVKGKRFSVPAIILIIVGSPIWLSILIAVAASLLALYVSVWSVVVSLFAADVAFAASAVLAVIAMPFVFVESIAKALFFLGTAIACAGLAILGFFGCVWCAKKLIQFTMFIVRKIKYKFIRKEAERI
;
A
#
# COMPACT_ATOMS: atom_id res chain seq x y z
N MET A 1 -51.75 -32.55 -24.22
CA MET A 1 -51.39 -31.19 -24.69
C MET A 1 -51.87 -30.24 -23.63
N MET A 2 -50.94 -29.47 -23.07
CA MET A 2 -51.19 -28.60 -21.92
C MET A 2 -51.71 -27.25 -22.40
N ASN A 3 -52.55 -26.60 -21.60
CA ASN A 3 -52.99 -25.22 -21.84
C ASN A 3 -52.03 -24.21 -21.19
N LYS A 4 -52.10 -22.93 -21.55
CA LYS A 4 -51.27 -21.85 -20.99
C LYS A 4 -51.27 -21.84 -19.46
N ASP A 5 -52.45 -21.95 -18.84
CA ASP A 5 -52.58 -21.95 -17.38
C ASP A 5 -51.87 -23.14 -16.72
N GLU A 6 -51.87 -24.31 -17.37
CA GLU A 6 -51.18 -25.51 -16.87
C GLU A 6 -49.66 -25.34 -16.98
N PHE A 7 -49.16 -24.83 -18.11
CA PHE A 7 -47.74 -24.57 -18.32
C PHE A 7 -47.19 -23.52 -17.33
N LEU A 8 -47.90 -22.40 -17.15
CA LEU A 8 -47.47 -21.36 -16.21
C LEU A 8 -47.52 -21.85 -14.75
N ASN A 9 -48.49 -22.70 -14.41
CA ASN A 9 -48.55 -23.30 -13.08
C ASN A 9 -47.37 -24.26 -12.83
N ASP A 10 -47.00 -25.07 -13.82
CA ASP A 10 -45.87 -25.99 -13.71
C ASP A 10 -44.54 -25.23 -13.66
N LEU A 11 -44.38 -24.18 -14.46
CA LEU A 11 -43.22 -23.28 -14.39
C LEU A 11 -43.12 -22.59 -13.01
N ARG A 12 -44.25 -22.16 -12.45
CA ARG A 12 -44.30 -21.58 -11.10
C ARG A 12 -43.89 -22.59 -10.03
N HIS A 13 -44.27 -23.86 -10.19
CA HIS A 13 -43.89 -24.95 -9.29
C HIS A 13 -42.39 -25.29 -9.42
N ALA A 14 -41.85 -25.32 -10.63
CA ALA A 14 -40.44 -25.59 -10.90
C ALA A 14 -39.52 -24.46 -10.38
N LEU A 15 -39.97 -23.20 -10.42
CA LEU A 15 -39.24 -22.03 -9.89
C LEU A 15 -39.33 -21.86 -8.36
N LYS A 16 -39.90 -22.83 -7.63
CA LYS A 16 -40.10 -22.79 -6.18
C LYS A 16 -38.76 -22.87 -5.42
N GLY A 17 -38.13 -21.73 -5.23
CA GLY A 17 -36.82 -21.57 -4.59
C GLY A 17 -36.12 -20.26 -4.94
N LEU A 18 -36.61 -19.57 -5.97
CA LEU A 18 -36.14 -18.27 -6.41
C LEU A 18 -36.86 -17.11 -5.68
N PRO A 19 -36.28 -15.89 -5.67
CA PRO A 19 -36.94 -14.70 -5.14
C PRO A 19 -38.27 -14.44 -5.86
N TYR A 20 -39.29 -14.02 -5.13
CA TYR A 20 -40.63 -13.73 -5.65
C TYR A 20 -40.62 -12.83 -6.90
N GLU A 21 -39.73 -11.83 -6.93
CA GLU A 21 -39.59 -10.90 -8.05
C GLU A 21 -39.06 -11.57 -9.34
N GLU A 22 -38.15 -12.56 -9.23
CA GLU A 22 -37.64 -13.31 -10.38
C GLU A 22 -38.68 -14.31 -10.90
N VAL A 23 -39.42 -14.95 -9.99
CA VAL A 23 -40.51 -15.87 -10.35
C VAL A 23 -41.57 -15.13 -11.17
N ASN A 24 -42.05 -13.98 -10.70
CA ASN A 24 -43.08 -13.22 -11.42
C ASN A 24 -42.58 -12.71 -12.78
N LYS A 25 -41.37 -12.14 -12.86
CA LYS A 25 -40.81 -11.69 -14.15
C LYS A 25 -40.71 -12.82 -15.18
N THR A 26 -40.38 -14.03 -14.73
CA THR A 26 -40.29 -15.19 -15.61
C THR A 26 -41.67 -15.61 -16.09
N LEU A 27 -42.65 -15.68 -15.19
CA LEU A 27 -44.04 -16.02 -15.54
C LEU A 27 -44.65 -14.98 -16.50
N ASP A 28 -44.42 -13.69 -16.26
CA ASP A 28 -44.91 -12.60 -17.11
C ASP A 28 -44.32 -12.71 -18.51
N TYR A 29 -43.01 -12.96 -18.63
CA TYR A 29 -42.34 -13.12 -19.92
C TYR A 29 -42.91 -14.29 -20.75
N TYR A 30 -43.09 -15.46 -20.14
CA TYR A 30 -43.66 -16.61 -20.87
C TYR A 30 -45.16 -16.44 -21.13
N SER A 31 -45.90 -15.73 -20.28
CA SER A 31 -47.30 -15.38 -20.55
C SER A 31 -47.39 -14.49 -21.79
N GLU A 32 -46.60 -13.41 -21.85
CA GLU A 32 -46.56 -12.48 -22.98
C GLU A 32 -46.11 -13.18 -24.27
N LEU A 33 -45.10 -14.04 -24.20
CA LEU A 33 -44.62 -14.83 -25.34
C LEU A 33 -45.69 -15.77 -25.91
N ILE A 34 -46.50 -16.41 -25.05
CA ILE A 34 -47.60 -17.28 -25.49
C ILE A 34 -48.74 -16.42 -26.06
N ASP A 35 -49.04 -15.28 -25.45
CA ASP A 35 -50.09 -14.37 -25.92
C ASP A 35 -49.76 -13.80 -27.31
N ASP A 36 -48.52 -13.35 -27.53
CA ASP A 36 -48.04 -12.85 -28.83
C ASP A 36 -48.14 -13.93 -29.91
N ALA A 37 -47.74 -15.17 -29.59
CA ALA A 37 -47.81 -16.28 -30.54
C ALA A 37 -49.26 -16.64 -30.94
N VAL A 38 -50.19 -16.57 -29.99
CA VAL A 38 -51.62 -16.79 -30.25
C VAL A 38 -52.21 -15.64 -31.06
N GLU A 39 -51.79 -14.39 -30.80
CA GLU A 39 -52.21 -13.21 -31.59
C GLU A 39 -51.71 -13.29 -33.04
N ASP A 40 -50.50 -13.81 -33.27
CA ASP A 40 -49.92 -14.07 -34.60
C ASP A 40 -50.55 -15.28 -35.32
N GLY A 41 -51.52 -15.96 -34.70
CA GLY A 41 -52.29 -17.05 -35.30
C GLY A 41 -51.72 -18.45 -35.10
N ALA A 42 -50.77 -18.63 -34.16
CA ALA A 42 -50.33 -19.95 -33.75
C ALA A 42 -51.36 -20.64 -32.84
N ASP A 43 -51.48 -21.96 -32.97
CA ASP A 43 -52.28 -22.77 -32.03
C ASP A 43 -51.53 -22.87 -30.69
N GLU A 44 -52.16 -22.37 -29.62
CA GLU A 44 -51.61 -22.28 -28.25
C GLU A 44 -50.95 -23.59 -27.80
N LYS A 45 -51.63 -24.72 -28.02
CA LYS A 45 -51.18 -26.05 -27.58
C LYS A 45 -49.98 -26.55 -28.37
N THR A 46 -49.94 -26.23 -29.66
CA THR A 46 -48.83 -26.58 -30.54
C THR A 46 -47.60 -25.71 -30.24
N PHE A 47 -47.80 -24.44 -29.91
CA PHE A 47 -46.72 -23.53 -29.51
C PHE A 47 -46.09 -23.96 -28.18
N ILE A 48 -46.91 -24.26 -27.17
CA ILE A 48 -46.44 -24.74 -25.85
C ILE A 48 -45.69 -26.06 -26.00
N ALA A 49 -46.13 -26.97 -26.88
CA ALA A 49 -45.40 -28.22 -27.15
C ALA A 49 -44.04 -28.02 -27.84
N GLY A 50 -43.81 -26.85 -28.46
CA GLY A 50 -42.53 -26.45 -29.03
C GLY A 50 -41.62 -25.72 -28.05
N LEU A 51 -42.12 -25.33 -26.87
CA LEU A 51 -41.31 -24.73 -25.81
C LEU A 51 -40.51 -25.81 -25.06
N GLU A 52 -39.41 -25.40 -24.45
CA GLU A 52 -38.65 -26.25 -23.52
C GLU A 52 -39.52 -26.60 -22.30
N ASP A 53 -39.27 -27.76 -21.70
CA ASP A 53 -39.96 -28.20 -20.49
C ASP A 53 -39.75 -27.23 -19.32
N ALA A 54 -40.79 -27.03 -18.51
CA ALA A 54 -40.80 -26.10 -17.38
C ALA A 54 -39.66 -26.34 -16.38
N ASP A 55 -39.27 -27.60 -16.15
CA ASP A 55 -38.15 -27.95 -15.27
C ASP A 55 -36.80 -27.55 -15.86
N THR A 56 -36.66 -27.61 -17.18
CA THR A 56 -35.44 -27.21 -17.89
C THR A 56 -35.24 -25.70 -17.82
N ILE A 57 -36.32 -24.94 -18.02
CA ILE A 57 -36.33 -23.49 -17.90
C ILE A 57 -35.97 -23.07 -16.46
N ALA A 58 -36.58 -23.71 -15.46
CA ALA A 58 -36.32 -23.42 -14.06
C ALA A 58 -34.89 -23.76 -13.63
N GLY A 59 -34.32 -24.86 -14.13
CA GLY A 59 -32.93 -25.24 -13.89
C GLY A 59 -31.94 -24.18 -14.37
N ARG A 60 -32.10 -23.70 -15.61
CA ARG A 60 -31.26 -22.65 -16.21
C ARG A 60 -31.28 -21.35 -15.40
N ILE A 61 -32.48 -20.91 -15.01
CA ILE A 61 -32.65 -19.66 -14.23
C ILE A 61 -32.06 -19.81 -12.82
N THR A 62 -32.22 -20.98 -12.20
CA THR A 62 -31.66 -21.25 -10.87
C THR A 62 -30.14 -21.23 -10.86
N ASP A 63 -29.49 -21.81 -11.88
CA ASP A 63 -28.04 -21.81 -12.03
C ASP A 63 -27.50 -20.40 -12.23
N GLU A 64 -28.12 -19.59 -13.09
CA GLU A 64 -27.72 -18.19 -13.30
C GLU A 64 -27.88 -17.32 -12.04
N THR A 65 -28.99 -17.48 -11.30
CA THR A 65 -29.22 -16.73 -10.06
C THR A 65 -28.25 -17.16 -8.95
N SER A 66 -27.89 -18.44 -8.87
CA SER A 66 -26.92 -18.93 -7.89
C SER A 66 -25.53 -18.31 -8.13
N ILE A 67 -25.09 -18.24 -9.39
CA ILE A 67 -23.82 -17.61 -9.79
C ILE A 67 -23.87 -16.09 -9.50
N ARG A 68 -24.96 -15.40 -9.84
CA ARG A 68 -25.13 -13.97 -9.53
C ARG A 68 -25.11 -13.72 -8.02
N LYS A 69 -25.70 -14.58 -7.19
CA LYS A 69 -25.63 -14.48 -5.73
C LYS A 69 -24.23 -14.73 -5.19
N LEU A 70 -23.47 -15.68 -5.75
CA LEU A 70 -22.08 -15.93 -5.35
C LEU A 70 -21.17 -14.75 -5.70
N VAL A 71 -21.31 -14.18 -6.91
CA VAL A 71 -20.56 -12.98 -7.32
C VAL A 71 -20.99 -11.75 -6.51
N ALA A 72 -22.29 -11.57 -6.26
CA ALA A 72 -22.77 -10.47 -5.42
C ALA A 72 -22.33 -10.61 -3.95
N ARG A 73 -22.04 -11.83 -3.47
CA ARG A 73 -21.53 -12.09 -2.11
C ARG A 73 -20.05 -11.72 -1.98
N GLU A 74 -19.26 -11.91 -3.03
CA GLU A 74 -17.86 -11.46 -3.11
C GLU A 74 -17.75 -9.92 -3.23
N VAL A 75 -18.71 -9.25 -3.89
CA VAL A 75 -18.69 -7.79 -4.07
C VAL A 75 -19.40 -7.01 -2.94
N LYS A 76 -20.03 -7.68 -1.97
CA LYS A 76 -20.60 -7.02 -0.78
C LYS A 76 -19.49 -6.69 0.21
N GLY A 77 -18.71 -5.67 -0.16
CA GLY A 77 -17.72 -5.01 0.65
C GLY A 77 -18.24 -4.77 2.06
N LYS A 78 -17.40 -5.15 3.01
CA LYS A 78 -17.48 -4.92 4.46
C LYS A 78 -18.25 -3.63 4.77
N ARG A 79 -19.55 -3.74 5.11
CA ARG A 79 -20.35 -2.61 5.57
C ARG A 79 -19.77 -2.16 6.90
N PHE A 80 -18.93 -1.13 6.89
CA PHE A 80 -18.47 -0.49 8.11
C PHE A 80 -19.69 0.08 8.83
N SER A 81 -19.98 -0.41 10.05
CA SER A 81 -21.05 0.13 10.87
C SER A 81 -20.86 1.64 11.03
N VAL A 82 -21.93 2.42 10.93
CA VAL A 82 -21.95 3.89 11.11
C VAL A 82 -21.09 4.38 12.31
N PRO A 83 -21.10 3.73 13.50
CA PRO A 83 -20.19 4.10 14.58
C PRO A 83 -18.70 3.87 14.27
N ALA A 84 -18.33 2.87 13.46
CA ALA A 84 -16.95 2.68 13.01
C ALA A 84 -16.51 3.80 12.04
N ILE A 85 -17.42 4.32 11.21
CA ILE A 85 -17.15 5.46 10.33
C ILE A 85 -16.96 6.73 11.16
N ILE A 86 -17.80 6.96 12.18
CA ILE A 86 -17.65 8.09 13.11
C ILE A 86 -16.34 7.97 13.91
N LEU A 87 -16.00 6.76 14.37
CA LEU A 87 -14.74 6.49 15.07
C LEU A 87 -13.51 6.67 14.15
N ILE A 88 -13.65 6.38 12.85
CA ILE A 88 -12.61 6.65 11.84
C ILE A 88 -12.52 8.15 11.56
N ILE A 89 -13.62 8.90 11.53
CA ILE A 89 -13.59 10.35 11.28
C ILE A 89 -12.99 11.10 12.47
N VAL A 90 -13.37 10.74 13.70
CA VAL A 90 -12.79 11.31 14.94
C VAL A 90 -11.40 10.76 15.21
N GLY A 91 -11.14 9.52 14.82
CA GLY A 91 -9.83 8.89 14.87
C GLY A 91 -8.86 9.42 13.81
N SER A 92 -9.35 9.85 12.64
CA SER A 92 -8.54 10.37 11.53
C SER A 92 -7.56 11.48 11.95
N PRO A 93 -7.98 12.54 12.68
CA PRO A 93 -7.04 13.55 13.15
C PRO A 93 -6.02 12.99 14.16
N ILE A 94 -6.40 11.98 14.97
CA ILE A 94 -5.53 11.37 15.98
C ILE A 94 -4.49 10.46 15.30
N TRP A 95 -4.92 9.58 14.39
CA TRP A 95 -4.05 8.69 13.64
C TRP A 95 -3.11 9.45 12.72
N LEU A 96 -3.60 10.52 12.08
CA LEU A 96 -2.77 11.41 11.27
C LEU A 96 -1.72 12.13 12.13
N SER A 97 -2.09 12.62 13.31
CA SER A 97 -1.15 13.25 14.25
C SER A 97 -0.08 12.26 14.73
N ILE A 98 -0.47 11.02 15.05
CA ILE A 98 0.47 9.96 15.44
C ILE A 98 1.40 9.59 14.28
N LEU A 99 0.86 9.47 13.06
CA LEU A 99 1.67 9.18 11.88
C LEU A 99 2.70 10.28 11.63
N ILE A 100 2.29 11.55 11.73
CA ILE A 100 3.20 12.69 11.60
C ILE A 100 4.24 12.68 12.71
N ALA A 101 3.86 12.42 13.96
CA ALA A 101 4.80 12.36 15.07
C ALA A 101 5.86 11.25 14.88
N VAL A 102 5.45 10.06 14.45
CA VAL A 102 6.36 8.95 14.13
C VAL A 102 7.26 9.30 12.95
N ALA A 103 6.71 9.87 11.87
CA ALA A 103 7.48 10.30 10.71
C ALA A 103 8.51 11.38 11.07
N ALA A 104 8.10 12.40 11.84
CA ALA A 104 8.98 13.45 12.34
C ALA A 104 10.08 12.87 13.24
N SER A 105 9.76 11.90 14.08
CA SER A 105 10.74 11.24 14.96
C SER A 105 11.78 10.45 14.17
N LEU A 106 11.36 9.71 13.14
CA LEU A 106 12.27 9.00 12.23
C LEU A 106 13.16 9.96 11.44
N LEU A 107 12.58 11.07 10.97
CA LEU A 107 13.34 12.12 10.28
C LEU A 107 14.35 12.76 11.23
N ALA A 108 13.95 13.09 12.47
CA ALA A 108 14.84 13.65 13.47
C ALA A 108 16.02 12.72 13.79
N LEU A 109 15.77 11.41 13.94
CA LEU A 109 16.83 10.41 14.10
C LEU A 109 17.76 10.38 12.90
N TYR A 110 17.20 10.40 11.68
CA TYR A 110 18.00 10.42 10.45
C TYR A 110 18.89 11.67 10.38
N VAL A 111 18.32 12.86 10.61
CA VAL A 111 19.06 14.12 10.60
C VAL A 111 20.11 14.17 11.72
N SER A 112 19.78 13.68 12.92
CA SER A 112 20.74 13.60 14.03
C SER A 112 21.97 12.75 13.65
N VAL A 113 21.74 11.58 13.04
CA VAL A 113 22.82 10.71 12.56
C VAL A 113 23.68 11.41 11.51
N TRP A 114 23.08 12.08 10.53
CA TRP A 114 23.81 12.84 9.53
C TRP A 114 24.53 14.07 10.11
N SER A 115 23.95 14.73 11.11
CA SER A 115 24.54 15.88 11.80
C SER A 115 25.85 15.50 12.49
N VAL A 116 25.97 14.29 13.04
CA VAL A 116 27.22 13.80 13.62
C VAL A 116 28.30 13.63 12.55
N VAL A 117 27.94 13.17 11.35
CA VAL A 117 28.89 13.07 10.24
C VAL A 117 29.37 14.45 9.81
N VAL A 118 28.44 15.39 9.64
CA VAL A 118 28.76 16.77 9.26
C VAL A 118 29.64 17.45 10.32
N SER A 119 29.36 17.26 11.61
CA SER A 119 30.17 17.86 12.68
C SER A 119 31.59 17.28 12.72
N LEU A 120 31.75 15.99 12.47
CA LEU A 120 33.07 15.36 12.35
C LEU A 120 33.86 15.92 11.15
N PHE A 121 33.24 16.08 9.99
CA PHE A 121 33.88 16.74 8.84
C PHE A 121 34.21 18.21 9.12
N ALA A 122 33.34 18.94 9.82
CA ALA A 122 33.60 20.33 10.20
C ALA A 122 34.79 20.44 11.17
N ALA A 123 34.92 19.50 12.11
CA ALA A 123 36.07 19.43 13.01
C ALA A 123 37.38 19.17 12.24
N ASP A 124 37.38 18.24 11.28
CA ASP A 124 38.55 17.99 10.43
C ASP A 124 38.96 19.22 9.63
N VAL A 125 37.99 19.94 9.05
CA VAL A 125 38.26 21.19 8.32
C VAL A 125 38.83 22.25 9.26
N ALA A 126 38.35 22.35 10.50
CA ALA A 126 38.88 23.27 11.49
C ALA A 126 40.34 22.94 11.86
N PHE A 127 40.68 21.66 12.02
CA PHE A 127 42.07 21.23 12.25
C PHE A 127 42.97 21.46 11.03
N ALA A 128 42.47 21.25 9.82
CA ALA A 128 43.21 21.55 8.60
C ALA A 128 43.45 23.06 8.46
N ALA A 129 42.42 23.88 8.71
CA ALA A 129 42.53 25.33 8.67
C ALA A 129 43.48 25.87 9.74
N SER A 130 43.43 25.33 10.96
CA SER A 130 44.36 25.73 12.03
C SER A 130 45.81 25.40 11.69
N ALA A 131 46.07 24.24 11.07
CA ALA A 131 47.40 23.89 10.59
C ALA A 131 47.91 24.88 9.51
N VAL A 132 47.06 25.24 8.54
CA VAL A 132 47.42 26.20 7.48
C VAL A 132 47.68 27.59 8.07
N LEU A 133 46.80 28.08 8.96
CA LEU A 133 46.97 29.38 9.61
C LEU A 133 48.23 29.43 10.48
N ALA A 134 48.57 28.34 11.17
CA ALA A 134 49.79 28.24 11.96
C ALA A 134 51.05 28.36 11.09
N VAL A 135 51.05 27.78 9.88
CA VAL A 135 52.17 27.92 8.92
C VAL A 135 52.27 29.35 8.40
N ILE A 136 51.14 29.99 8.09
CA ILE A 136 51.11 31.39 7.60
C ILE A 136 51.55 32.37 8.70
N ALA A 137 51.19 32.11 9.97
CA ALA A 137 51.55 32.95 11.11
C ALA A 137 53.02 32.77 11.55
N MET A 138 53.66 31.66 11.16
CA MET A 138 55.02 31.31 11.59
C MET A 138 56.07 32.41 11.35
N PRO A 139 56.13 33.11 10.19
CA PRO A 139 57.13 34.16 9.94
C PRO A 139 56.96 35.38 10.85
N PHE A 140 55.72 35.72 11.22
CA PHE A 140 55.41 36.87 12.09
C PHE A 140 55.84 36.60 13.53
N VAL A 141 55.62 35.38 14.01
CA VAL A 141 55.99 34.97 15.39
C VAL A 141 57.50 34.75 15.54
N PHE A 142 58.19 34.43 14.44
CA PHE A 142 59.65 34.25 14.41
C PHE A 142 60.41 35.51 14.84
N VAL A 143 59.83 36.70 14.57
CA VAL A 143 60.41 38.00 14.93
C VAL A 143 60.38 38.25 16.44
N GLU A 144 59.39 37.70 17.16
CA GLU A 144 59.26 37.88 18.61
C GLU A 144 60.11 36.90 19.43
N SER A 145 60.11 35.62 19.05
CA SER A 145 60.82 34.58 19.80
C SER A 145 60.89 33.26 19.03
N ILE A 146 62.10 32.70 18.93
CA ILE A 146 62.35 31.39 18.33
C ILE A 146 61.57 30.27 19.06
N ALA A 147 61.43 30.37 20.39
CA ALA A 147 60.68 29.39 21.18
C ALA A 147 59.20 29.35 20.81
N LYS A 148 58.58 30.52 20.59
CA LYS A 148 57.17 30.61 20.15
C LYS A 148 57.01 30.03 18.74
N ALA A 149 57.94 30.34 17.82
CA ALA A 149 57.90 29.81 16.46
C ALA A 149 58.01 28.27 16.42
N LEU A 150 58.87 27.68 17.26
CA LEU A 150 59.01 26.22 17.36
C LEU A 150 57.72 25.57 17.92
N PHE A 151 57.06 26.24 18.87
CA PHE A 151 55.77 25.79 19.39
C PHE A 151 54.67 25.82 18.31
N PHE A 152 54.60 26.88 17.50
CA PHE A 152 53.68 26.99 16.37
C PHE A 152 53.94 25.94 15.27
N LEU A 153 55.21 25.61 15.01
CA LEU A 153 55.56 24.54 14.09
C LEU A 153 55.11 23.17 14.64
N GLY A 154 55.31 22.92 15.93
CA GLY A 154 54.83 21.71 16.60
C GLY A 154 53.31 21.58 16.55
N THR A 155 52.58 22.65 16.84
CA THR A 155 51.11 22.64 16.78
C THR A 155 50.59 22.51 15.35
N ALA A 156 51.27 23.09 14.35
CA ALA A 156 50.93 22.92 12.94
C ALA A 156 51.07 21.45 12.50
N ILE A 157 52.19 20.79 12.82
CA ILE A 157 52.43 19.38 12.50
C ILE A 157 51.43 18.48 13.25
N ALA A 158 51.19 18.75 14.53
CA ALA A 158 50.24 17.98 15.32
C ALA A 158 48.80 18.11 14.78
N CYS A 159 48.36 19.33 14.43
CA CYS A 159 47.05 19.56 13.84
C CYS A 159 46.93 18.94 12.43
N ALA A 160 47.98 19.01 11.61
CA ALA A 160 48.00 18.36 10.30
C ALA A 160 47.91 16.83 10.42
N GLY A 161 48.64 16.23 11.37
CA GLY A 161 48.57 14.80 11.66
C GLY A 161 47.18 14.37 12.14
N LEU A 162 46.57 15.15 13.04
CA LEU A 162 45.20 14.92 13.51
C LEU A 162 44.17 15.08 12.40
N ALA A 163 44.34 16.05 11.49
CA ALA A 163 43.43 16.24 10.36
C ALA A 163 43.48 15.05 9.37
N ILE A 164 44.67 14.49 9.09
CA ILE A 164 44.81 13.33 8.22
C ILE A 164 44.19 12.07 8.86
N LEU A 165 44.47 11.84 10.14
CA LEU A 165 43.89 10.71 10.89
C LEU A 165 42.37 10.86 11.04
N GLY A 166 41.92 12.07 11.35
CA GLY A 166 40.51 12.45 11.45
C GLY A 166 39.76 12.19 10.15
N PHE A 167 40.34 12.60 9.01
CA PHE A 167 39.75 12.35 7.70
C PHE A 167 39.51 10.86 7.41
N PHE A 168 40.49 10.00 7.72
CA PHE A 168 40.32 8.55 7.59
C PHE A 168 39.23 8.02 8.54
N GLY A 169 39.20 8.51 9.78
CA GLY A 169 38.15 8.19 10.75
C GLY A 169 36.76 8.59 10.26
N CYS A 170 36.62 9.79 9.70
CA CYS A 170 35.38 10.33 9.14
C CYS A 170 34.88 9.51 7.96
N VAL A 171 35.77 9.15 7.02
CA VAL A 171 35.42 8.28 5.89
C VAL A 171 34.99 6.90 6.37
N TRP A 172 35.64 6.35 7.40
CA TRP A 172 35.25 5.07 7.98
C TRP A 172 33.88 5.14 8.67
N CYS A 173 33.63 6.17 9.48
CA CYS A 173 32.34 6.41 10.13
C CYS A 173 31.22 6.61 9.11
N ALA A 174 31.45 7.40 8.06
CA ALA A 174 30.50 7.60 6.98
C ALA A 174 30.18 6.29 6.25
N LYS A 175 31.19 5.47 5.92
CA LYS A 175 30.98 4.15 5.32
C LYS A 175 30.16 3.22 6.22
N LYS A 176 30.46 3.19 7.53
CA LYS A 176 29.72 2.37 8.49
C LYS A 176 28.26 2.81 8.62
N LEU A 177 28.00 4.11 8.65
CA LEU A 177 26.64 4.64 8.66
C LEU A 177 25.86 4.27 7.39
N ILE A 178 26.45 4.44 6.21
CA ILE A 178 25.80 4.05 4.94
C ILE A 178 25.51 2.54 4.91
N GLN A 179 26.45 1.71 5.38
CA GLN A 179 26.24 0.26 5.49
C GLN A 179 25.09 -0.06 6.45
N PHE A 180 24.99 0.65 7.57
CA PHE A 180 23.93 0.45 8.55
C PHE A 180 22.56 0.85 8.00
N THR A 181 22.48 1.99 7.31
CA THR A 181 21.26 2.42 6.62
C THR A 181 20.82 1.40 5.56
N MET A 182 21.75 0.92 4.73
CA MET A 182 21.44 -0.12 3.74
C MET A 182 21.04 -1.45 4.39
N PHE A 183 21.62 -1.81 5.53
CA PHE A 183 21.24 -3.01 6.29
C PHE A 183 19.80 -2.94 6.78
N ILE A 184 19.39 -1.80 7.34
CA ILE A 184 18.01 -1.57 7.79
C ILE A 184 17.04 -1.66 6.60
N VAL A 185 17.32 -0.97 5.50
CA VAL A 185 16.47 -1.00 4.29
C VAL A 185 16.34 -2.41 3.74
N ARG A 186 17.44 -3.17 3.68
CA ARG A 186 17.42 -4.57 3.22
C ARG A 186 16.61 -5.47 4.15
N LYS A 187 16.72 -5.31 5.48
CA LYS A 187 15.90 -6.05 6.46
C LYS A 187 14.41 -5.78 6.30
N ILE A 188 14.03 -4.52 6.04
CA ILE A 188 12.64 -4.14 5.78
C ILE A 188 12.15 -4.78 4.49
N LYS A 189 12.90 -4.64 3.38
CA LYS A 189 12.56 -5.27 2.10
C LYS A 189 12.45 -6.80 2.21
N TYR A 190 13.37 -7.44 2.92
CA TYR A 190 13.34 -8.90 3.13
C TYR A 190 12.08 -9.35 3.88
N LYS A 191 11.68 -8.63 4.94
CA LYS A 191 10.45 -8.94 5.66
C LYS A 191 9.19 -8.74 4.81
N PHE A 192 9.20 -7.79 3.88
CA PHE A 192 8.07 -7.53 3.00
C PHE A 192 7.94 -8.62 1.93
N ILE A 193 9.02 -8.96 1.24
CA ILE A 193 9.04 -9.99 0.19
C ILE A 193 8.71 -11.38 0.77
N ARG A 194 9.22 -11.71 1.96
CA ARG A 194 8.88 -13.00 2.61
C ARG A 194 7.40 -13.12 2.99
N LYS A 195 6.75 -12.00 3.32
CA LYS A 195 5.31 -11.97 3.63
C LYS A 195 4.41 -12.16 2.41
N GLU A 196 4.87 -11.79 1.22
CA GLU A 196 4.17 -12.04 -0.03
C GLU A 196 4.27 -13.51 -0.45
N ALA A 197 5.45 -14.13 -0.28
CA ALA A 197 5.68 -15.53 -0.62
C ALA A 197 4.92 -16.53 0.29
N GLU A 198 4.62 -16.17 1.54
CA GLU A 198 3.81 -16.99 2.46
C GLU A 198 2.29 -16.86 2.21
N ARG A 199 1.86 -15.96 1.30
CA ARG A 199 0.45 -15.65 1.04
C ARG A 199 -0.07 -16.20 -0.29
N ILE A 200 0.81 -16.77 -1.11
CA ILE A 200 0.53 -17.43 -2.40
C ILE A 200 0.61 -18.94 -2.16
#